data_AF-F2U6A7-F1
#
_entry.id   AF-F2U6A7-F1
#
_cell.length_a   1.000
_cell.length_b   1.000
_cell.length_c   1.000
_cell.angle_alpha   90.00
_cell.angle_beta   90.00
_cell.angle_gamma   90.00
#
_symmetry.space_group_name_H-M   'P 1'
#
loop_
_entity.id
_entity.type
_entity.pdbx_description
1 polymer ?
#
loop_
_entity_poly.entity_id
_entity_poly.type
_entity_poly.pdbx_seq_one_letter_code
_entity_poly.pdbx_strand_id
1 'polypeptide(L)' 'MRRSLVALSSRAFSGRQWIGKDRKIWKYSQTRKQNTMKYFDRVANNHVILSNPYITHEQEFAYTQRINTMAKASSKKA' A
#
# COMPACT_ATOMS: atom_id res chain seq x y z
N MET A 1 44.51 14.77 -17.66
CA MET A 1 43.59 14.72 -18.81
C MET A 1 42.22 14.25 -18.33
N ARG A 2 41.25 15.17 -18.21
CA ARG A 2 39.89 14.87 -17.73
C ARG A 2 39.12 14.20 -18.88
N ARG A 3 38.74 12.93 -18.71
CA ARG A 3 37.82 12.23 -19.61
C ARG A 3 36.47 12.96 -19.57
N SER A 4 36.09 13.62 -20.65
CA SER A 4 34.77 14.25 -20.78
C SER A 4 33.69 13.18 -20.67
N LEU A 5 32.85 13.29 -19.65
CA LEU A 5 31.69 12.42 -19.38
C LEU A 5 30.57 12.53 -20.45
N VAL A 6 30.85 13.14 -21.59
CA VAL A 6 29.88 13.45 -22.65
C VAL A 6 29.66 12.24 -23.58
N ALA A 7 30.58 11.28 -23.62
CA ALA A 7 30.58 10.19 -24.62
C ALA A 7 29.75 8.93 -24.28
N LEU A 8 29.05 8.88 -23.13
CA LEU A 8 28.28 7.68 -22.70
C LEU A 8 26.75 7.82 -22.75
N SER A 9 26.19 8.93 -23.27
CA SER A 9 24.73 9.13 -23.28
C SER A 9 24.20 9.69 -24.61
N SER A 10 24.37 8.94 -25.70
CA SER A 10 23.88 9.29 -27.04
C SER A 10 22.35 9.18 -27.23
N ARG A 11 21.56 9.45 -26.20
CA ARG A 11 20.14 9.79 -26.36
C ARG A 11 19.79 10.85 -25.31
N ALA A 12 20.16 12.08 -25.60
CA ALA A 12 19.85 13.24 -24.78
C ALA A 12 18.31 13.36 -24.66
N PHE A 13 17.75 12.97 -23.52
CA PHE A 13 16.36 13.31 -23.19
C PHE A 13 16.31 14.82 -22.97
N SER A 14 15.37 15.50 -23.64
CA SER A 14 15.13 16.92 -23.45
C SER A 14 14.55 17.15 -22.03
N GLY A 15 15.26 17.88 -21.18
CA GLY A 15 14.77 18.24 -19.83
C GLY A 15 14.76 17.10 -18.79
N ARG A 16 13.75 17.10 -17.89
CA ARG A 16 13.66 16.15 -16.76
C ARG A 16 13.14 14.79 -17.24
N GLN A 17 13.88 13.71 -16.97
CA GLN A 17 13.64 12.37 -17.52
C GLN A 17 12.24 11.76 -17.28
N TRP A 18 11.57 12.12 -16.18
CA TRP A 18 10.31 11.48 -15.75
C TRP A 18 9.07 12.36 -15.93
N ILE A 19 9.21 13.56 -16.48
CA ILE A 19 8.16 14.59 -16.52
C ILE A 19 8.18 15.27 -17.90
N GLY A 20 7.05 15.83 -18.34
CA GLY A 20 6.95 16.54 -19.63
C GLY A 20 6.50 15.64 -20.79
N LYS A 21 6.73 16.09 -22.03
CA LYS A 21 6.33 15.38 -23.25
C LYS A 21 7.23 14.18 -23.55
N ASP A 22 8.55 14.39 -23.52
CA ASP A 22 9.54 13.36 -23.87
C ASP A 22 10.09 12.68 -22.62
N ARG A 23 9.37 11.67 -22.12
CA ARG A 23 9.74 10.92 -20.90
C ARG A 23 10.54 9.68 -21.24
N LYS A 24 11.41 9.26 -20.30
CA LYS A 24 12.10 7.98 -20.37
C LYS A 24 11.10 6.83 -20.21
N ILE A 25 11.07 5.94 -21.19
CA ILE A 25 10.23 4.73 -21.13
C ILE A 25 10.75 3.84 -19.99
N TRP A 26 9.90 3.56 -19.01
CA TRP A 26 10.18 2.56 -17.99
C TRP A 26 9.66 1.19 -18.42
N LYS A 27 10.58 0.27 -18.72
CA LYS A 27 10.21 -1.12 -18.99
C LYS A 27 9.87 -1.84 -17.70
N TYR A 28 8.72 -2.52 -17.69
CA TYR A 28 8.27 -3.30 -16.55
C TYR A 28 9.04 -4.63 -16.49
N SER A 29 9.86 -4.82 -15.46
CA SER A 29 10.72 -6.01 -15.33
C SER A 29 9.93 -7.26 -14.91
N GLN A 30 10.47 -8.43 -15.19
CA GLN A 30 9.88 -9.70 -14.77
C GLN A 30 9.76 -9.81 -13.24
N THR A 31 10.74 -9.32 -12.49
CA THR A 31 10.71 -9.28 -11.02
C THR A 31 9.53 -8.45 -10.51
N ARG A 32 9.20 -7.32 -11.17
CA ARG A 32 8.03 -6.54 -10.80
C ARG A 32 6.73 -7.31 -11.01
N LYS A 33 6.61 -8.03 -12.13
CA LYS A 33 5.44 -8.89 -12.39
C LYS A 33 5.27 -9.90 -11.26
N GLN A 34 6.35 -10.59 -10.90
CA GLN A 34 6.32 -11.57 -9.80
C GLN A 34 5.96 -10.94 -8.45
N ASN A 35 6.50 -9.78 -8.12
CA ASN A 35 6.17 -9.08 -6.88
C ASN A 35 4.70 -8.65 -6.83
N THR A 36 4.16 -8.18 -7.96
CA THR A 36 2.75 -7.82 -8.06
C THR A 36 1.83 -9.04 -7.97
N MET A 37 2.19 -10.17 -8.56
CA MET A 37 1.43 -11.43 -8.40
C MET A 37 1.41 -11.88 -6.93
N LYS A 38 2.57 -11.91 -6.26
CA LYS A 38 2.67 -12.23 -4.82
C LYS A 38 1.82 -11.31 -3.95
N TYR A 39 1.69 -10.03 -4.33
CA TYR A 39 0.83 -9.09 -3.63
C TYR A 39 -0.65 -9.46 -3.85
N PHE A 40 -1.07 -9.76 -5.07
CA PHE A 40 -2.44 -10.19 -5.36
C PHE A 40 -2.82 -11.49 -4.65
N ASP A 41 -1.92 -12.47 -4.60
CA ASP A 41 -2.17 -13.72 -3.88
C ASP A 41 -2.45 -13.45 -2.39
N ARG A 42 -1.70 -12.53 -1.79
CA ARG A 42 -1.92 -12.10 -0.41
C ARG A 42 -3.26 -11.41 -0.22
N VAL A 43 -3.63 -10.51 -1.13
CA VAL A 43 -4.91 -9.79 -1.06
C VAL A 43 -6.07 -10.77 -1.24
N ALA A 44 -5.98 -11.71 -2.17
CA ALA A 44 -6.98 -12.76 -2.38
C ALA A 44 -7.18 -13.61 -1.12
N ASN A 45 -6.09 -14.05 -0.48
CA ASN A 45 -6.15 -14.79 0.78
C ASN A 45 -6.79 -13.94 1.90
N ASN A 46 -6.42 -12.66 2.00
CA ASN A 46 -7.02 -11.76 2.98
C ASN A 46 -8.53 -11.60 2.76
N HIS A 47 -9.00 -11.53 1.52
CA HIS A 47 -10.44 -11.44 1.24
C HIS A 47 -11.22 -12.65 1.75
N VAL A 48 -10.69 -13.86 1.56
CA VAL A 48 -11.32 -15.09 2.07
C VAL A 48 -11.34 -15.11 3.59
N ILE A 49 -10.25 -14.67 4.23
CA ILE A 49 -10.16 -14.62 5.70
C ILE A 49 -11.17 -13.62 6.28
N LEU A 50 -11.30 -12.44 5.66
CA LEU A 50 -12.14 -11.35 6.16
C LEU A 50 -13.62 -11.50 5.81
N SER A 51 -14.00 -12.40 4.90
CA SER A 51 -15.39 -12.56 4.48
C SER A 51 -16.28 -13.21 5.53
N ASN A 52 -15.69 -13.91 6.51
CA ASN A 52 -16.44 -14.74 7.46
C ASN A 52 -16.27 -14.20 8.90
N PRO A 53 -16.98 -13.12 9.27
CA PRO A 53 -16.92 -12.57 10.62
C PRO A 53 -17.57 -13.53 11.64
N TYR A 54 -16.97 -13.64 12.83
CA TYR A 54 -17.47 -14.48 13.92
C TYR A 54 -18.71 -13.90 14.63
N ILE A 55 -18.83 -12.58 14.68
CA ILE A 55 -19.87 -11.83 15.41
C ILE A 55 -20.55 -10.89 14.42
N THR A 56 -21.86 -10.69 14.57
CA THR A 56 -22.59 -9.71 13.75
C THR A 56 -22.28 -8.28 14.18
N HIS A 57 -22.40 -7.32 13.28
CA HIS A 57 -22.16 -5.91 13.60
C HIS A 57 -23.01 -5.42 14.80
N GLU A 58 -24.25 -5.88 14.92
CA GLU A 58 -25.14 -5.52 16.04
C GLU A 58 -24.61 -6.02 17.39
N GLN A 59 -24.12 -7.27 17.41
CA GLN A 59 -23.55 -7.87 18.61
C GLN A 59 -22.25 -7.18 19.04
N GLU A 60 -21.39 -6.83 18.06
CA GLU A 60 -20.17 -6.05 18.31
C GLU A 60 -20.52 -4.70 18.93
N PHE A 61 -21.47 -3.97 18.34
CA PHE A 61 -21.90 -2.66 18.83
C PHE A 61 -22.45 -2.72 20.27
N ALA A 62 -23.33 -3.69 20.56
CA ALA A 62 -23.89 -3.89 21.90
C ALA A 62 -22.79 -4.21 22.94
N TYR A 63 -21.80 -5.03 22.56
CA TYR A 63 -20.66 -5.34 23.41
C TYR A 63 -19.80 -4.11 23.70
N THR A 64 -19.45 -3.34 22.67
CA THR A 64 -18.66 -2.10 22.82
C THR A 64 -19.38 -1.07 23.68
N GLN A 65 -20.70 -0.91 23.53
CA GLN A 65 -21.48 -0.04 24.39
C GLN A 65 -21.40 -0.46 25.86
N ARG A 66 -21.53 -1.76 26.16
CA ARG A 66 -21.41 -2.28 27.53
C ARG A 66 -20.03 -2.02 28.14
N ILE A 67 -18.95 -2.22 27.38
CA ILE A 67 -17.60 -1.89 27.85
C ILE A 67 -17.49 -0.40 28.16
N ASN A 68 -17.95 0.45 27.25
CA ASN A 68 -17.85 1.89 27.40
C ASN A 68 -18.66 2.42 28.58
N THR A 69 -19.84 1.86 28.87
CA THR A 69 -20.63 2.23 30.05
C THR A 69 -19.97 1.76 31.34
N MET A 70 -19.39 0.56 31.37
CA MET A 70 -18.61 0.07 32.52
C MET A 70 -17.39 0.96 32.79
N ALA A 71 -16.64 1.33 31.76
CA ALA A 71 -15.48 2.22 31.88
C ALA A 71 -15.85 3.62 32.44
N LYS A 72 -16.99 4.17 32.00
CA LYS A 72 -17.52 5.44 32.55
C LYS A 72 -17.98 5.30 34.00
N ALA A 73 -18.57 4.16 34.37
CA ALA A 73 -19.02 3.92 35.73
C ALA A 73 -17.83 3.74 36.70
N SER A 74 -16.72 3.13 36.25
CA SER A 74 -15.50 3.04 37.04
C SER A 74 -14.78 4.38 37.19
N SER A 75 -14.78 5.23 36.15
CA SER A 75 -14.15 6.56 36.24
C SER A 75 -14.90 7.53 37.14
N LYS A 76 -16.21 7.34 37.34
CA LYS A 76 -17.05 8.20 38.20
C LYS A 76 -17.00 7.81 39.69
N LYS A 77 -16.41 6.65 40.01
CA LYS A 77 -16.23 6.14 41.37
C LYS A 77 -14.84 6.47 41.97
N ALA A 78 -13.93 7.02 41.16
CA ALA A 78 -12.64 7.59 41.58
C ALA A 78 -12.79 9.10 41.77
#